data_AF-A0A2P5BSS4-F1
#
_entry.id   AF-A0A2P5BSS4-F1
#
_cell.length_a   1.000
_cell.length_b   1.000
_cell.length_c   1.000
_cell.angle_alpha   90.00
_cell.angle_beta   90.00
_cell.angle_gamma   90.00
#
_symmetry.space_group_name_H-M   'P 1'
#
loop_
_entity.id
_entity.type
_entity.pdbx_description
1 polymer ?
#
loop_
_entity_poly.entity_id
_entity_poly.type
_entity_poly.pdbx_seq_one_letter_code
_entity_poly.pdbx_strand_id
1 'polypeptide(L)'
;MGKITTKGDVFSYGVVLMELLTGLMALDEGRSEERRYLANWFWQIKSSREKLMAAVDSTLDADEESITTVAELAGHCTAREPNHRPDMGHVVNVLSPLVEKWKPVDDEIDSCSGIDYRLPLPQLLKAWQDIESINGASYSNSLNESKGSIPGRPMGFADSLNSTSAR
;
A
#
# COMPACT_ATOMS: atom_id res chain seq x y z
N MET A 1 -6.29 -26.04 -10.45
CA MET A 1 -5.07 -25.49 -9.83
C MET A 1 -4.71 -24.20 -10.55
N GLY A 2 -4.52 -23.10 -9.82
CA GLY A 2 -4.12 -21.82 -10.39
C GLY A 2 -2.70 -21.94 -10.95
N LYS A 3 -2.54 -21.71 -12.25
CA LYS A 3 -1.24 -21.68 -12.90
C LYS A 3 -0.72 -20.25 -12.80
N ILE A 4 0.41 -20.05 -12.12
CA ILE A 4 1.11 -18.77 -12.11
C ILE A 4 1.59 -18.52 -13.54
N THR A 5 1.17 -17.40 -14.12
CA THR A 5 1.52 -17.03 -15.49
C THR A 5 1.62 -15.51 -15.57
N THR A 6 2.50 -15.01 -16.43
CA THR A 6 2.62 -13.56 -16.71
C THR A 6 1.28 -12.96 -17.14
N LYS A 7 0.47 -13.71 -17.91
CA LYS A 7 -0.88 -13.26 -18.30
C LYS A 7 -1.87 -13.27 -17.14
N GLY A 8 -1.64 -14.08 -16.11
CA GLY A 8 -2.33 -14.02 -14.83
C GLY A 8 -2.02 -12.72 -14.09
N ASP A 9 -0.74 -12.33 -14.05
CA ASP A 9 -0.31 -11.07 -13.44
C ASP A 9 -0.92 -9.86 -14.16
N VAL A 10 -0.96 -9.87 -15.50
CA VAL A 10 -1.65 -8.83 -16.30
C VAL A 10 -3.13 -8.73 -15.94
N PHE A 11 -3.80 -9.87 -15.76
CA PHE A 11 -5.22 -9.87 -15.37
C PHE A 11 -5.41 -9.25 -13.99
N SER A 12 -4.63 -9.67 -13.00
CA SER A 12 -4.68 -9.13 -11.65
C SER A 12 -4.36 -7.64 -11.63
N TYR A 13 -3.40 -7.17 -12.43
CA TYR A 13 -3.11 -5.75 -12.59
C TYR A 13 -4.30 -4.98 -13.17
N GLY A 14 -4.97 -5.54 -14.18
CA GLY A 14 -6.18 -4.95 -14.73
C GLY A 14 -7.31 -4.81 -13.70
N VAL A 15 -7.47 -5.79 -12.80
CA VAL A 15 -8.42 -5.68 -11.68
C VAL A 15 -8.03 -4.54 -10.73
N VAL A 16 -6.75 -4.42 -10.38
CA VAL A 16 -6.26 -3.31 -9.54
C VAL A 16 -6.55 -1.95 -10.19
N LEU A 17 -6.36 -1.81 -11.51
CA LEU A 17 -6.75 -0.57 -12.20
C LEU A 17 -8.24 -0.26 -12.05
N MET A 18 -9.11 -1.27 -12.10
CA MET A 18 -10.56 -1.08 -11.87
C MET A 18 -10.86 -0.68 -10.42
N GLU A 19 -10.18 -1.27 -9.45
CA GLU A 19 -10.32 -0.90 -8.03
C GLU A 19 -9.90 0.56 -7.82
N LEU A 20 -8.78 0.99 -8.41
CA LEU A 20 -8.29 2.36 -8.34
C LEU A 20 -9.26 3.37 -8.99
N LEU A 21 -9.84 3.03 -10.14
CA LEU A 21 -10.79 3.92 -10.81
C LEU A 21 -12.10 4.08 -10.03
N THR A 22 -12.55 3.05 -9.32
CA THR A 22 -13.91 3.00 -8.74
C THR A 22 -13.93 3.12 -7.22
N GLY A 23 -12.81 2.93 -6.54
CA GLY A 23 -12.72 2.82 -5.08
C GLY A 23 -13.42 1.57 -4.52
N LEU A 24 -13.77 0.60 -5.38
CA LEU A 24 -14.53 -0.59 -5.00
C LEU A 24 -13.62 -1.81 -4.86
N MET A 25 -13.96 -2.70 -3.92
CA MET A 25 -13.27 -3.98 -3.76
C MET A 25 -13.46 -4.90 -4.98
N ALA A 26 -12.39 -5.60 -5.38
CA ALA A 26 -12.41 -6.59 -6.46
C ALA A 26 -13.43 -7.72 -6.26
N LEU A 27 -13.62 -8.12 -5.00
CA LEU A 27 -14.61 -9.10 -4.56
C LEU A 27 -15.38 -8.53 -3.37
N ASP A 28 -16.70 -8.40 -3.53
CA ASP A 28 -17.60 -7.94 -2.48
C ASP A 28 -18.77 -8.91 -2.33
N GLU A 29 -18.76 -9.72 -1.28
CA GLU A 29 -19.78 -10.74 -1.01
C GLU A 29 -21.16 -10.14 -0.67
N GLY A 30 -21.21 -8.87 -0.24
CA GLY A 30 -22.45 -8.15 0.06
C GLY A 30 -23.19 -7.65 -1.18
N ARG A 31 -22.56 -7.64 -2.36
CA ARG A 31 -23.20 -7.26 -3.63
C ARG A 31 -24.04 -8.39 -4.21
N SER A 32 -24.94 -8.03 -5.13
CA SER A 32 -25.65 -9.02 -5.94
C SER A 32 -24.66 -9.90 -6.71
N GLU A 33 -25.05 -11.14 -7.00
CA GLU A 33 -24.21 -12.12 -7.72
C GLU A 33 -23.59 -11.55 -9.01
N GLU A 34 -24.33 -10.73 -9.75
CA GLU A 34 -23.88 -10.09 -10.99
C GLU A 34 -22.78 -9.04 -10.77
N ARG A 35 -22.74 -8.42 -9.58
CA ARG A 35 -21.79 -7.35 -9.22
C ARG A 35 -20.74 -7.76 -8.19
N ARG A 36 -20.79 -9.00 -7.71
CA ARG A 36 -19.86 -9.55 -6.71
C ARG A 36 -18.41 -9.44 -7.17
N TYR A 37 -18.15 -9.77 -8.44
CA TYR A 37 -16.83 -9.65 -9.04
C TYR A 37 -16.72 -8.35 -9.81
N LEU A 38 -15.84 -7.45 -9.37
CA LEU A 38 -15.67 -6.13 -9.96
C LEU A 38 -15.39 -6.20 -11.46
N ALA A 39 -14.50 -7.10 -11.88
CA ALA A 39 -14.16 -7.28 -13.30
C ALA A 39 -15.40 -7.56 -14.16
N ASN A 40 -16.28 -8.47 -13.73
CA ASN A 40 -17.48 -8.83 -14.49
C ASN A 40 -18.45 -7.64 -14.64
N TRP A 41 -18.65 -6.89 -13.55
CA TRP A 41 -19.50 -5.70 -13.57
C TRP A 41 -18.87 -4.55 -14.37
N PHE A 42 -17.56 -4.36 -14.27
CA PHE A 42 -16.84 -3.29 -14.96
C PHE A 42 -16.99 -3.38 -16.49
N TRP A 43 -17.02 -4.60 -17.04
CA TRP A 43 -17.28 -4.82 -18.47
C TRP A 43 -18.64 -4.27 -18.93
N GLN A 44 -19.64 -4.22 -18.05
CA GLN A 44 -20.97 -3.68 -18.36
C GLN A 44 -21.00 -2.15 -18.36
N ILE A 45 -20.29 -1.52 -17.42
CA ILE A 45 -20.28 -0.06 -17.30
C ILE A 45 -19.33 0.61 -18.28
N LYS A 46 -18.17 0.02 -18.58
CA LYS A 46 -17.17 0.63 -19.48
C LYS A 46 -17.66 0.82 -20.93
N SER A 47 -18.73 0.13 -21.32
CA SER A 47 -19.31 0.23 -22.67
C SER A 47 -20.05 1.55 -22.92
N SER A 48 -20.32 2.33 -21.88
CA SER A 48 -20.94 3.65 -21.96
C SER A 48 -20.11 4.64 -21.16
N ARG A 49 -19.68 5.73 -21.80
CA ARG A 49 -18.88 6.77 -21.15
C ARG A 49 -19.60 7.40 -19.96
N GLU A 50 -20.89 7.67 -20.10
CA GLU A 50 -21.73 8.19 -18.99
C GLU A 50 -21.76 7.23 -17.80
N LYS A 51 -21.93 5.91 -18.05
CA LYS A 51 -21.95 4.91 -16.98
C LYS A 51 -20.58 4.72 -16.33
N LEU A 52 -19.51 4.81 -17.12
CA LEU A 52 -18.15 4.76 -16.61
C LEU A 52 -17.90 5.94 -15.67
N MET A 53 -18.16 7.17 -16.12
CA MET A 53 -17.95 8.37 -15.30
C MET A 53 -18.80 8.37 -14.02
N ALA A 54 -20.03 7.86 -14.08
CA ALA A 54 -20.87 7.72 -12.89
C ALA A 54 -20.37 6.67 -11.88
N ALA A 55 -19.46 5.79 -12.29
CA ALA A 55 -18.88 4.75 -11.45
C ALA A 55 -17.47 5.08 -10.95
N VAL A 56 -16.86 6.16 -11.44
CA VAL A 56 -15.53 6.62 -11.01
C VAL A 56 -15.61 7.16 -9.59
N ASP A 57 -14.57 6.90 -8.80
CA ASP A 57 -14.44 7.45 -7.46
C ASP A 57 -14.42 8.99 -7.53
N SER A 58 -15.37 9.64 -6.85
CA SER A 58 -15.49 11.11 -6.81
C SER A 58 -14.30 11.82 -6.18
N THR A 59 -13.43 11.11 -5.47
CA THR A 59 -12.20 11.64 -4.89
C THR A 59 -11.03 11.66 -5.87
N LEU A 60 -11.18 11.04 -7.04
CA LEU A 60 -10.15 11.00 -8.07
C LEU A 60 -10.05 12.35 -8.79
N ASP A 61 -8.90 13.02 -8.66
CA ASP A 61 -8.56 14.23 -9.41
C ASP A 61 -7.86 13.86 -10.72
N ALA A 62 -8.64 13.44 -11.71
CA ALA A 62 -8.17 13.07 -13.03
C ALA A 62 -9.14 13.54 -14.12
N ASP A 63 -8.62 13.88 -15.29
CA ASP A 63 -9.44 14.24 -16.43
C ASP A 63 -10.15 13.00 -17.05
N GLU A 64 -11.26 13.25 -17.73
CA GLU A 64 -12.10 12.20 -18.33
C GLU A 64 -11.35 11.36 -19.39
N GLU A 65 -10.39 11.95 -20.09
CA GLU A 65 -9.61 11.26 -21.13
C GLU A 65 -8.62 10.26 -20.52
N SER A 66 -7.93 10.67 -19.45
CA SER A 66 -7.07 9.80 -18.64
C SER A 66 -7.86 8.63 -18.04
N ILE A 67 -9.03 8.91 -17.44
CA ILE A 67 -9.91 7.87 -16.88
C ILE A 67 -10.34 6.88 -17.96
N THR A 68 -10.78 7.38 -19.12
CA THR A 68 -11.24 6.53 -20.23
C THR A 68 -10.09 5.64 -20.73
N THR A 69 -8.89 6.20 -20.89
CA THR A 69 -7.70 5.46 -21.30
C THR A 69 -7.35 4.34 -20.32
N VAL A 70 -7.35 4.62 -19.02
CA VAL A 70 -7.08 3.61 -17.99
C VAL A 70 -8.17 2.55 -17.96
N ALA A 71 -9.44 2.93 -18.14
CA ALA A 71 -10.58 2.00 -18.16
C ALA A 71 -10.53 1.04 -19.36
N GLU A 72 -10.16 1.54 -20.54
CA GLU A 72 -9.95 0.72 -21.73
C GLU A 72 -8.79 -0.27 -21.52
N LEU A 73 -7.67 0.22 -20.99
CA LEU A 73 -6.50 -0.61 -20.68
C LEU A 73 -6.85 -1.71 -19.67
N ALA A 74 -7.57 -1.38 -18.61
CA ALA A 74 -8.05 -2.33 -17.61
C ALA A 74 -8.97 -3.39 -18.23
N GLY A 75 -9.85 -2.99 -19.15
CA GLY A 75 -10.67 -3.89 -19.96
C GLY A 75 -9.83 -4.90 -20.74
N HIS A 76 -8.82 -4.44 -21.49
CA HIS A 76 -7.93 -5.32 -22.23
C HIS A 76 -7.11 -6.26 -21.31
N CYS A 77 -6.62 -5.76 -20.17
CA CYS A 77 -5.89 -6.56 -19.19
C CYS A 77 -6.75 -7.70 -18.60
N THR A 78 -8.04 -7.44 -18.41
CA THR A 78 -9.00 -8.41 -17.85
C THR A 78 -9.73 -9.25 -18.89
N ALA A 79 -9.25 -9.30 -20.14
CA ALA A 79 -9.83 -10.14 -21.17
C ALA A 79 -9.88 -11.62 -20.76
N ARG A 80 -10.99 -12.30 -21.13
CA ARG A 80 -11.23 -13.70 -20.75
C ARG A 80 -10.13 -14.62 -21.28
N GLU A 81 -9.80 -14.50 -22.56
CA GLU A 81 -8.71 -15.24 -23.18
C GLU A 81 -7.34 -14.58 -22.88
N PRO A 82 -6.36 -15.32 -22.31
CA PRO A 82 -5.03 -14.77 -21.99
C PRO A 82 -4.30 -14.15 -23.17
N ASN A 83 -4.54 -14.64 -24.40
CA ASN A 83 -3.89 -14.15 -25.62
C ASN A 83 -4.41 -12.78 -26.07
N HIS A 84 -5.59 -12.36 -25.60
CA HIS A 84 -6.15 -11.03 -25.87
C HIS A 84 -5.68 -9.98 -24.87
N ARG A 85 -5.00 -10.39 -23.80
CA ARG A 85 -4.41 -9.47 -22.82
C ARG A 85 -3.12 -8.89 -23.40
N PRO A 86 -2.83 -7.60 -23.20
CA PRO A 86 -1.58 -7.00 -23.62
C PRO A 86 -0.39 -7.61 -22.85
N ASP A 87 0.82 -7.28 -23.29
CA ASP A 87 2.03 -7.54 -22.50
C ASP A 87 2.25 -6.39 -21.51
N MET A 88 2.89 -6.66 -20.37
CA MET A 88 3.13 -5.62 -19.37
C MET A 88 3.93 -4.43 -19.90
N GLY A 89 4.80 -4.64 -20.90
CA GLY A 89 5.47 -3.54 -21.58
C GLY A 89 4.50 -2.60 -22.30
N HIS A 90 3.46 -3.14 -22.94
CA HIS A 90 2.40 -2.31 -23.55
C HIS A 90 1.59 -1.57 -22.50
N VAL A 91 1.25 -2.23 -21.40
CA VAL A 91 0.55 -1.61 -20.25
C VAL A 91 1.33 -0.40 -19.74
N VAL A 92 2.64 -0.55 -19.50
CA VAL A 92 3.51 0.54 -19.07
C VAL A 92 3.58 1.66 -20.11
N ASN A 93 3.66 1.34 -21.40
CA ASN A 93 3.70 2.34 -22.46
C ASN A 93 2.44 3.21 -22.51
N VAL A 94 1.26 2.63 -22.24
CA VAL A 94 -0.02 3.36 -22.18
C VAL A 94 -0.10 4.23 -20.92
N LEU A 95 0.37 3.74 -19.77
CA LEU A 95 0.28 4.48 -18.51
C LEU A 95 1.37 5.54 -18.32
N SER A 96 2.55 5.33 -18.90
CA SER A 96 3.72 6.23 -18.78
C SER A 96 3.42 7.72 -19.06
N PRO A 97 2.69 8.10 -20.14
CA PRO A 97 2.37 9.51 -20.38
C PRO A 97 1.33 10.10 -19.42
N LEU A 98 0.60 9.27 -18.67
CA LEU A 98 -0.47 9.70 -17.74
C LEU A 98 0.03 9.94 -16.32
N VAL A 99 1.27 9.55 -16.01
CA VAL A 99 1.81 9.59 -14.65
C VAL A 99 3.01 10.51 -14.56
N GLU A 100 3.08 11.27 -13.47
CA GLU A 100 4.32 11.96 -13.13
C GLU A 100 5.40 10.95 -12.79
N LYS A 101 6.64 11.25 -13.18
CA LYS A 101 7.77 10.39 -12.86
C LYS A 101 7.91 10.34 -11.33
N TRP A 102 7.66 9.18 -10.75
CA TRP A 102 7.88 8.95 -9.33
C TRP A 102 9.29 9.41 -8.97
N LYS A 103 9.37 10.32 -8.02
CA LYS A 103 10.61 10.71 -7.37
C LYS A 103 10.53 10.17 -5.95
N PRO A 104 11.56 9.48 -5.45
CA PRO A 104 11.66 9.25 -4.02
C PRO A 104 11.55 10.61 -3.34
N VAL A 105 10.86 10.66 -2.20
CA VAL A 105 10.95 11.84 -1.34
C VAL A 105 12.43 11.99 -1.03
N ASP A 106 13.05 13.08 -1.49
CA ASP A 106 14.38 13.41 -1.04
C ASP A 106 14.22 13.65 0.47
N ASP A 107 14.89 12.83 1.27
CA ASP A 107 15.00 12.99 2.72
C ASP A 107 15.80 14.28 3.02
N GLU A 108 15.30 15.45 2.62
CA GLU A 108 15.48 16.63 3.45
C GLU A 108 14.56 16.41 4.64
N ILE A 109 15.10 15.65 5.59
CA ILE A 109 14.58 15.44 6.92
C ILE A 109 14.19 16.82 7.46
N ASP A 110 12.91 17.15 7.37
CA ASP A 110 12.37 18.25 8.12
C ASP A 110 12.69 17.92 9.58
N SER A 111 13.48 18.79 10.20
CA SER A 111 14.22 18.58 11.45
C SER A 111 13.31 18.44 12.69
N CYS A 112 12.10 17.92 12.53
CA CYS A 112 11.09 17.82 13.55
C CYS A 112 11.28 16.61 14.48
N SER A 113 12.17 15.66 14.15
CA SER A 113 12.50 14.53 15.05
C SER A 113 13.92 14.52 15.61
N GLY A 114 14.76 15.53 15.32
CA GLY A 114 16.08 15.71 15.94
C GLY A 114 17.09 14.55 15.79
N ILE A 115 16.72 13.47 15.10
CA ILE A 115 17.53 12.27 14.94
C ILE A 115 18.08 12.25 13.52
N ASP A 116 19.38 12.49 13.40
CA ASP A 116 20.13 12.33 12.14
C ASP A 116 20.51 10.86 11.95
N TYR A 117 19.82 10.18 11.03
CA TYR A 117 20.10 8.78 10.68
C TYR A 117 21.37 8.59 9.84
N ARG A 118 22.06 9.67 9.45
CA ARG A 118 23.36 9.58 8.76
C ARG A 118 24.52 9.25 9.70
N LEU A 119 24.28 9.28 11.01
CA LEU A 119 25.29 8.94 12.00
C LEU A 119 25.40 7.41 12.19
N PRO A 120 26.60 6.84 12.39
CA PRO A 120 26.78 5.48 12.85
C PRO A 120 26.02 5.20 14.16
N LEU A 121 25.48 3.99 14.31
CA LEU A 121 24.77 3.50 15.49
C LEU A 121 25.41 3.92 16.84
N PRO A 122 26.74 3.84 17.04
CA PRO A 122 27.37 4.28 18.28
C PRO A 122 27.17 5.78 18.59
N GLN A 123 27.13 6.62 17.56
CA GLN A 123 26.94 8.06 17.70
C GLN A 123 25.47 8.41 17.95
N LEU A 124 24.53 7.71 17.32
CA LEU A 124 23.11 7.81 17.70
C LEU A 124 22.93 7.44 19.17
N LEU A 125 23.45 6.28 19.59
CA LEU A 125 23.30 5.80 20.97
C LEU A 125 23.83 6.81 21.99
N LYS A 126 24.95 7.45 21.69
CA LYS A 126 25.50 8.52 22.52
C LYS A 126 24.57 9.73 22.59
N ALA A 127 24.01 10.17 21.46
CA ALA A 127 23.05 11.27 21.43
C ALA A 127 21.79 10.96 22.27
N TRP A 128 21.27 9.73 22.22
CA TRP A 128 20.15 9.29 23.06
C TRP A 128 20.49 9.36 24.56
N GLN A 129 21.69 8.92 24.95
CA GLN A 129 22.15 8.99 26.34
C GLN A 129 22.36 10.43 26.82
N ASP A 130 22.86 11.30 25.94
CA ASP A 130 23.07 12.71 26.24
C ASP A 130 21.74 13.47 26.37
N ILE A 131 20.69 13.09 25.60
CA ILE A 131 19.33 13.64 25.73
C ILE A 131 18.69 13.25 27.06
N GLU A 132 18.86 12.02 27.53
CA GLU A 132 18.41 11.59 28.87
C GLU A 132 19.11 12.36 29.98
N SER A 133 20.36 12.78 29.76
CA SER A 133 21.10 13.64 30.70
C SER A 133 20.61 15.09 30.73
N ILE A 134 20.00 15.60 29.64
CA ILE A 134 19.49 16.98 29.54
C ILE A 134 18.03 17.07 30.03
N ASN A 135 17.22 16.04 29.80
CA ASN A 135 15.83 15.99 30.25
C ASN A 135 15.65 15.72 31.76
N GLY A 136 16.76 15.63 32.51
CA GLY A 136 16.76 15.71 33.97
C GLY A 136 16.28 17.05 34.55
N ALA A 137 15.98 18.08 33.73
CA ALA A 137 15.63 19.40 34.25
C ALA A 137 14.46 20.15 33.59
N SER A 138 13.84 19.72 32.48
CA SER A 138 12.66 20.43 31.95
C SER A 138 11.89 19.57 30.97
N TYR A 139 10.76 18.99 31.42
CA TYR A 139 9.44 19.01 30.78
C TYR A 139 8.48 18.25 31.72
N SER A 140 8.15 18.87 32.86
CA SER A 140 6.89 18.53 33.51
C SER A 140 5.77 19.18 32.71
N ASN A 141 4.96 18.39 32.00
CA ASN A 141 3.51 18.50 32.16
C ASN A 141 2.80 17.27 31.57
N SER A 142 2.18 16.54 32.50
CA SER A 142 0.95 15.78 32.33
C SER A 142 0.96 14.57 31.40
N LEU A 143 1.35 13.40 31.94
CA LEU A 143 0.45 12.24 31.88
C LEU A 143 0.69 11.34 33.10
N ASN A 144 -0.31 11.39 33.96
CA ASN A 144 -0.71 10.40 34.96
C ASN A 144 -0.46 8.94 34.54
N GLU A 145 0.17 8.22 35.48
CA GLU A 145 0.13 6.79 35.70
C GLU A 145 0.00 5.87 34.47
N SER A 146 1.15 5.38 34.00
CA SER A 146 1.26 3.97 33.57
C SER A 146 2.68 3.49 33.81
N LYS A 147 2.92 2.95 35.02
CA LYS A 147 4.07 2.09 35.24
C LYS A 147 3.84 0.79 34.48
N GLY A 148 4.64 0.57 33.42
CA GLY A 148 4.94 -0.75 32.88
C GLY A 148 4.45 -1.00 31.46
N SER A 149 5.19 -0.54 30.45
CA SER A 149 5.02 -0.98 29.05
C SER A 149 5.59 -2.37 28.76
N ILE A 150 5.92 -3.16 29.79
CA ILE A 150 6.29 -4.56 29.65
C ILE A 150 5.08 -5.41 30.07
N PRO A 151 4.44 -6.15 29.15
CA PRO A 151 3.43 -7.12 29.51
C PRO A 151 4.02 -8.12 30.51
N GLY A 152 3.28 -8.43 31.57
CA GLY A 152 3.68 -9.47 32.52
C GLY A 152 4.01 -10.77 31.81
N ARG A 153 5.11 -11.39 32.20
CA ARG A 153 5.62 -12.65 31.66
C ARG A 153 4.51 -13.69 31.52
N PRO A 154 4.30 -14.29 30.34
CA PRO A 154 3.25 -15.29 30.17
C PRO A 154 3.55 -16.54 30.99
N MET A 155 2.50 -17.13 31.57
CA MET A 155 2.57 -18.35 32.37
C MET A 155 3.11 -19.49 31.48
N GLY A 156 4.31 -20.00 31.79
CA GLY A 156 4.99 -21.04 31.00
C GLY A 156 6.18 -20.57 30.15
N PHE A 157 6.58 -19.29 30.22
CA PHE A 157 7.83 -18.84 29.59
C PHE A 157 9.04 -19.34 30.38
N ALA A 158 9.97 -20.05 29.73
CA ALA A 158 11.13 -20.68 30.37
C ALA A 158 11.96 -19.70 31.21
N ASP A 159 12.35 -20.11 32.42
CA ASP A 159 13.34 -19.38 33.22
C ASP A 159 14.70 -19.49 32.53
N SER A 160 15.14 -18.37 31.97
CA SER A 160 16.55 -18.01 31.75
C SER A 160 17.47 -19.18 31.35
N LEU A 161 17.79 -19.27 30.06
CA LEU A 161 18.94 -20.05 29.60
C LEU A 161 20.21 -19.44 30.21
N ASN A 162 20.69 -20.01 31.31
CA ASN A 162 21.99 -19.72 31.86
C ASN A 162 23.06 -20.55 31.12
N SER A 163 24.21 -19.92 30.88
CA SER A 163 25.36 -20.50 30.15
C SER A 163 26.01 -21.73 30.82
N THR A 164 25.39 -22.30 31.85
CA THR A 164 25.84 -23.52 32.53
C THR A 164 25.16 -24.79 32.05
N SER A 165 24.12 -24.71 31.21
CA SER A 165 23.50 -25.88 30.56
C SER A 165 24.14 -26.19 29.20
N ALA A 166 25.48 -26.19 29.15
CA ALA A 166 26.26 -26.75 28.06
C ALA A 166 27.37 -27.60 28.68
N ARG A 167 27.04 -28.86 28.97
CA ARG A 167 28.02 -29.91 29.24
C ARG A 167 27.46 -31.27 28.88
#